data_AF-A0A840YBG1-F1
#
_entry.id   AF-A0A840YBG1-F1
#
_cell.length_a   1.000
_cell.length_b   1.000
_cell.length_c   1.000
_cell.angle_alpha   90.00
_cell.angle_beta   90.00
_cell.angle_gamma   90.00
#
_symmetry.space_group_name_H-M   'P 1'
#
loop_
_entity.id
_entity.type
_entity.pdbx_description
1 polymer ?
#
loop_
_entity_poly.entity_id
_entity_poly.type
_entity_poly.pdbx_seq_one_letter_code
_entity_poly.pdbx_strand_id
1 'polypeptide(L)'
;MGATGINGLQVAGEKSRARRCWFIPDGTELARRQQAKADEEAAWLAEMDAAPLTWGLCYFIGCDEGMVKIGWSKDVNRRLAELKGPSLYKLNVLAAARGGREREAYYHQKFDAHALGNEWFTRCPEIEAEIARLNGGAA
;
A
#
# COMPACT_ATOMS: atom_id res chain seq x y z
N MET A 1 21.19 -67.55 -43.92
CA MET A 1 19.86 -67.96 -44.41
C MET A 1 18.86 -67.34 -43.45
N GLY A 2 18.34 -66.15 -43.71
CA GLY A 2 17.08 -65.92 -44.46
C GLY A 2 15.91 -66.09 -43.49
N ALA A 3 14.90 -65.23 -43.37
CA ALA A 3 14.52 -63.96 -43.97
C ALA A 3 13.34 -63.41 -43.13
N THR A 4 12.96 -62.15 -43.37
CA THR A 4 11.58 -61.58 -43.26
C THR A 4 10.92 -61.53 -41.85
N GLY A 5 10.19 -60.48 -41.46
CA GLY A 5 9.59 -59.43 -42.27
C GLY A 5 9.13 -58.21 -41.47
N ILE A 6 8.91 -57.18 -42.26
CA ILE A 6 8.20 -55.92 -41.98
C ILE A 6 6.69 -56.15 -42.07
N ASN A 7 5.94 -55.47 -41.19
CA ASN A 7 4.54 -54.99 -41.30
C ASN A 7 4.03 -54.82 -39.86
N GLY A 8 3.43 -53.73 -39.41
CA GLY A 8 2.89 -52.56 -40.05
C GLY A 8 1.86 -51.98 -39.07
N LEU A 9 1.74 -50.65 -39.05
CA LEU A 9 0.51 -49.91 -38.76
C LEU A 9 -0.19 -50.15 -37.40
N GLN A 10 -0.27 -49.12 -36.54
CA GLN A 10 -1.44 -48.24 -36.51
C GLN A 10 -1.26 -47.09 -35.51
N VAL A 11 -1.43 -45.88 -36.03
CA VAL A 11 -1.53 -44.62 -35.29
C VAL A 11 -2.84 -44.61 -34.51
N ALA A 12 -2.81 -44.28 -33.22
CA ALA A 12 -4.02 -43.87 -32.51
C ALA A 12 -3.72 -42.91 -31.36
N GLY A 13 -3.91 -41.61 -31.65
CA GLY A 13 -4.62 -40.73 -30.73
C GLY A 13 -3.80 -40.05 -29.63
N GLU A 14 -2.83 -39.22 -30.00
CA GLU A 14 -2.33 -38.18 -29.11
C GLU A 14 -3.45 -37.12 -28.94
N LYS A 15 -4.24 -37.27 -27.87
CA LYS A 15 -5.21 -36.25 -27.47
C LYS A 15 -4.43 -35.05 -26.94
N SER A 16 -4.11 -34.12 -27.83
CA SER A 16 -3.67 -32.76 -27.52
C SER A 16 -4.61 -32.11 -26.50
N ARG A 17 -4.25 -32.19 -25.22
CA ARG A 17 -4.73 -31.22 -24.24
C ARG A 17 -3.94 -29.95 -24.52
N ALA A 18 -4.61 -28.96 -25.12
CA ALA A 18 -4.10 -27.60 -25.23
C ALA A 18 -3.56 -27.18 -23.87
N ARG A 19 -2.22 -27.11 -23.76
CA ARG A 19 -1.55 -26.54 -22.60
C ARG A 19 -1.96 -25.07 -22.60
N ARG A 20 -2.75 -24.69 -21.59
CA ARG A 20 -3.02 -23.28 -21.30
C ARG A 20 -1.65 -22.67 -20.98
N CYS A 21 -1.01 -22.06 -21.98
CA CYS A 21 0.22 -21.31 -21.77
C CYS A 21 -0.14 -20.13 -20.89
N TRP A 22 0.16 -20.24 -19.61
CA TRP A 22 0.19 -19.09 -18.73
C TRP A 22 1.31 -18.20 -19.24
N PHE A 23 0.96 -17.05 -19.80
CA PHE A 23 1.93 -16.00 -20.11
C PHE A 23 2.54 -15.56 -18.77
N ILE A 24 3.78 -15.98 -18.52
CA ILE A 24 4.58 -15.46 -17.41
C ILE A 24 5.30 -14.24 -17.98
N PRO A 25 4.92 -13.01 -17.59
CA PRO A 25 5.64 -11.82 -18.00
C PRO A 25 7.12 -11.96 -17.60
N ASP A 26 8.02 -11.54 -18.48
CA ASP A 26 9.44 -11.47 -18.10
C ASP A 26 9.65 -10.43 -16.98
N GLY A 27 10.79 -10.52 -16.30
CA GLY A 27 11.10 -9.64 -15.17
C GLY A 27 11.11 -8.15 -15.53
N THR A 28 11.31 -7.78 -16.80
CA THR A 28 11.30 -6.38 -17.24
C THR A 28 9.87 -5.85 -17.37
N GLU A 29 8.93 -6.69 -17.82
CA GLU A 29 7.52 -6.33 -17.91
C GLU A 29 6.88 -6.20 -16.51
N LEU A 30 7.25 -7.07 -15.56
CA LEU A 30 6.81 -6.93 -14.17
C LEU A 30 7.34 -5.65 -13.53
N ALA A 31 8.62 -5.34 -13.73
CA ALA A 31 9.23 -4.13 -13.20
C ALA A 31 8.58 -2.85 -13.77
N ARG A 32 8.29 -2.80 -15.08
CA ARG A 32 7.59 -1.66 -15.70
C ARG A 32 6.19 -1.46 -15.11
N ARG A 33 5.45 -2.53 -14.86
CA ARG A 33 4.11 -2.46 -14.24
C ARG A 33 4.17 -1.96 -12.81
N GLN A 34 5.15 -2.42 -12.03
CA GLN A 34 5.37 -1.94 -10.67
C GLN A 34 5.75 -0.46 -10.67
N GLN A 35 6.64 -0.03 -11.57
CA GLN A 35 7.02 1.37 -11.71
C GLN A 35 5.83 2.24 -12.12
N ALA A 36 5.06 1.85 -13.13
CA ALA A 36 3.88 2.60 -13.56
C ALA A 36 2.86 2.78 -12.42
N LYS A 37 2.62 1.72 -11.63
CA LYS A 37 1.76 1.81 -10.45
C LYS A 37 2.30 2.79 -9.41
N ALA A 38 3.61 2.76 -9.16
CA ALA A 38 4.26 3.69 -8.23
C ALA A 38 4.17 5.14 -8.72
N ASP A 39 4.32 5.37 -10.03
CA ASP A 39 4.21 6.71 -10.63
C ASP A 39 2.77 7.23 -10.56
N GLU A 40 1.77 6.39 -10.81
CA GLU A 40 0.34 6.72 -10.64
C GLU A 40 0.01 7.07 -9.18
N GLU A 41 0.48 6.27 -8.23
CA GLU A 41 0.33 6.53 -6.80
C GLU A 41 1.01 7.84 -6.40
N ALA A 42 2.22 8.10 -6.90
CA ALA A 42 2.95 9.34 -6.64
C ALA A 42 2.22 10.57 -7.21
N ALA A 43 1.65 10.47 -8.42
CA ALA A 43 0.87 11.54 -9.02
C ALA A 43 -0.39 11.86 -8.20
N TRP A 44 -1.12 10.82 -7.77
CA TRP A 44 -2.29 10.98 -6.91
C TRP A 44 -1.93 11.58 -5.55
N LEU A 45 -0.82 11.16 -4.94
CA LEU A 45 -0.34 11.72 -3.67
C LEU A 45 0.03 13.20 -3.81
N ALA A 46 0.72 13.58 -4.90
CA ALA A 46 1.07 14.97 -5.16
C ALA A 46 -0.16 15.86 -5.37
N GLU A 47 -1.17 15.37 -6.11
CA GLU A 47 -2.45 16.07 -6.26
C GLU A 47 -3.15 16.26 -4.90
N MET A 48 -3.20 15.20 -4.09
CA MET A 48 -3.80 15.23 -2.76
C MET A 48 -3.00 16.13 -1.79
N ASP A 49 -1.68 16.25 -1.94
CA ASP A 49 -0.84 17.18 -1.16
C ASP A 49 -1.16 18.64 -1.54
N ALA A 50 -1.57 18.89 -2.78
CA ALA A 50 -2.04 20.18 -3.25
C ALA A 50 -3.53 20.46 -2.94
N ALA A 51 -4.30 19.47 -2.46
CA ALA A 51 -5.74 19.60 -2.19
C ALA A 51 -6.08 20.76 -1.23
N PRO A 52 -7.29 21.35 -1.29
CA PRO A 52 -7.69 22.40 -0.38
C PRO A 52 -7.87 21.87 1.06
N LEU A 53 -7.48 22.67 2.06
CA LEU A 53 -7.64 22.34 3.49
C LEU A 53 -9.10 22.21 3.97
N THR A 54 -10.07 22.61 3.14
CA THR A 54 -11.51 22.50 3.43
C THR A 54 -11.96 21.05 3.65
N TRP A 55 -11.22 20.08 3.10
CA TRP A 55 -11.46 18.65 3.29
C TRP A 55 -10.91 18.11 4.62
N GLY A 56 -10.11 18.91 5.33
CA GLY A 56 -9.44 18.53 6.56
C GLY A 56 -8.07 17.89 6.33
N LEU A 57 -7.38 17.63 7.43
CA LEU A 57 -6.07 16.99 7.46
C LEU A 57 -6.21 15.54 7.90
N CYS A 58 -5.55 14.62 7.19
CA CYS A 58 -5.19 13.31 7.69
C CYS A 58 -3.93 13.47 8.54
N TYR A 59 -3.89 12.88 9.73
CA TYR A 59 -2.79 13.00 10.68
C TYR A 59 -2.27 11.65 11.11
N PHE A 60 -1.01 11.65 11.49
CA PHE A 60 -0.33 10.57 12.20
C PHE A 60 -0.07 11.07 13.62
N ILE A 61 -0.67 10.43 14.62
CA ILE A 61 -0.47 10.76 16.04
C ILE A 61 0.18 9.57 16.74
N GLY A 62 1.16 9.83 17.59
CA GLY A 62 1.76 8.80 18.43
C GLY A 62 2.64 9.41 19.51
N CYS A 63 3.20 8.54 20.33
CA CYS A 63 4.29 8.91 21.23
C CYS A 63 5.63 8.85 20.47
N ASP A 64 6.71 9.24 21.13
CA ASP A 64 8.06 9.14 20.57
C ASP A 64 8.42 7.69 20.21
N GLU A 65 7.86 6.72 20.94
CA GLU A 65 7.92 5.28 20.65
C GLU A 65 6.54 4.62 20.72
N GLY A 66 6.36 3.47 20.07
CA GLY A 66 5.13 2.67 20.16
C GLY A 66 4.19 2.85 18.97
N MET A 67 2.88 2.72 19.20
CA MET A 67 1.86 2.68 18.15
C MET A 67 1.57 4.04 17.52
N VAL A 68 1.11 4.01 16.27
CA VAL A 68 0.71 5.20 15.51
C VAL A 68 -0.79 5.13 15.22
N LYS A 69 -1.50 6.23 15.50
CA LYS A 69 -2.88 6.46 15.11
C LYS A 69 -2.92 7.21 13.80
N ILE A 70 -3.72 6.73 12.85
CA ILE A 70 -3.99 7.43 11.59
C ILE A 70 -5.46 7.83 11.59
N GLY A 71 -5.73 9.14 11.55
CA GLY A 71 -7.09 9.64 11.50
C GLY A 71 -7.19 10.95 10.74
N TRP A 72 -8.39 11.51 10.63
CA TRP A 72 -8.58 12.82 10.02
C TRP A 72 -9.34 13.81 10.91
N SER A 73 -9.14 15.10 10.69
CA SER A 73 -9.91 16.16 11.32
C SER A 73 -9.83 17.46 10.53
N LYS A 74 -10.88 18.29 10.62
CA LYS A 74 -10.81 19.71 10.21
C LYS A 74 -10.04 20.58 11.20
N ASP A 75 -9.91 20.10 12.44
CA ASP A 75 -9.16 20.74 13.52
C ASP A 75 -8.34 19.67 14.26
N VAL A 76 -7.11 19.46 13.83
CA VAL A 76 -6.21 18.45 14.38
C VAL A 76 -5.80 18.79 15.81
N ASN A 77 -5.66 20.08 16.14
CA ASN A 77 -5.26 20.52 17.47
C ASN A 77 -6.34 20.22 18.51
N ARG A 78 -7.61 20.52 18.20
CA ARG A 78 -8.73 20.15 19.05
C ARG A 78 -8.81 18.64 19.22
N ARG A 79 -8.64 17.88 18.14
CA ARG A 79 -8.67 16.41 18.19
C ARG A 79 -7.54 15.83 19.03
N LEU A 80 -6.33 16.39 18.93
CA LEU A 80 -5.20 15.99 19.77
C LEU A 80 -5.49 16.28 21.26
N ALA A 81 -6.11 17.43 21.57
CA ALA A 81 -6.51 17.75 22.94
C ALA A 81 -7.55 16.76 23.50
N GLU A 82 -8.51 16.33 22.70
CA GLU A 82 -9.48 15.28 23.08
C GLU A 82 -8.81 13.91 23.33
N LEU A 83 -7.77 13.58 22.56
CA LEU A 83 -7.02 12.32 22.70
C LEU A 83 -6.06 12.32 23.90
N LYS A 84 -5.62 13.49 24.33
CA LYS A 84 -4.82 13.69 25.56
C LYS A 84 -5.71 13.56 26.79
N GLY A 85 -6.24 12.35 27.02
CA GLY A 85 -6.81 11.96 28.33
C GLY A 85 -5.73 11.90 29.42
N PRO A 86 -6.01 11.34 30.62
CA PRO A 86 -5.05 11.26 31.74
C PRO A 86 -3.88 10.26 31.50
N SER A 87 -3.53 10.00 30.24
CA SER A 87 -2.44 9.13 29.82
C SER A 87 -1.08 9.69 30.25
N LEU A 88 -0.24 8.82 30.83
CA LEU A 88 1.14 9.12 31.23
C LEU A 88 2.07 9.42 30.06
N TYR A 89 1.67 9.10 28.83
CA TYR A 89 2.49 9.29 27.63
C TYR A 89 2.01 10.49 26.81
N LYS A 90 2.96 11.34 26.39
CA LYS A 90 2.70 12.55 25.62
C LYS A 90 2.46 12.20 24.15
N LEU A 91 1.21 12.35 23.70
CA LEU A 91 0.85 12.23 22.29
C LEU A 91 1.26 13.49 21.51
N ASN A 92 1.96 13.27 20.39
CA ASN A 92 2.41 14.28 19.45
C ASN A 92 1.81 13.99 18.06
N VAL A 93 1.60 15.05 17.26
CA VAL A 93 1.36 14.90 15.83
C VAL A 93 2.71 14.66 15.17
N LEU A 94 2.89 13.49 14.57
CA LEU A 94 4.13 13.06 13.93
C LEU A 94 4.23 13.58 12.50
N ALA A 95 3.09 13.61 11.80
CA ALA A 95 2.93 14.19 10.47
C ALA A 95 1.45 14.53 10.21
N ALA A 96 1.20 15.42 9.26
CA ALA A 96 -0.13 15.72 8.76
C ALA A 96 -0.10 15.95 7.25
N ALA A 97 -1.19 15.62 6.58
CA ALA A 97 -1.32 15.61 5.14
C ALA A 97 -2.72 16.11 4.75
N ARG A 98 -2.85 16.86 3.65
CA ARG A 98 -4.14 17.33 3.12
C ARG A 98 -4.99 16.16 2.57
N GLY A 99 -6.24 16.39 2.16
CA GLY A 99 -7.09 15.32 1.59
C GLY A 99 -7.97 14.58 2.59
N GLY A 100 -7.91 14.93 3.88
CA GLY A 100 -8.89 14.51 4.90
C GLY A 100 -9.21 13.01 4.90
N ARG A 101 -10.51 12.71 4.85
CA ARG A 101 -11.05 11.33 4.93
C ARG A 101 -10.62 10.42 3.78
N GLU A 102 -10.45 10.96 2.58
CA GLU A 102 -10.01 10.14 1.43
C GLU A 102 -8.57 9.66 1.63
N ARG A 103 -7.71 10.57 2.12
CA ARG A 103 -6.33 10.22 2.44
C ARG A 103 -6.21 9.28 3.64
N GLU A 104 -7.04 9.44 4.66
CA GLU A 104 -7.14 8.49 5.76
C GLU A 104 -7.49 7.08 5.24
N ALA A 105 -8.54 6.96 4.43
CA ALA A 105 -8.97 5.67 3.88
C ALA A 105 -7.87 5.01 3.05
N TYR A 106 -7.15 5.80 2.25
CA TYR A 106 -5.98 5.33 1.52
C TYR A 106 -4.89 4.80 2.47
N TYR A 107 -4.51 5.53 3.52
CA TYR A 107 -3.48 5.04 4.46
C TYR A 107 -3.95 3.83 5.28
N HIS A 108 -5.22 3.76 5.65
CA HIS A 108 -5.77 2.57 6.31
C HIS A 108 -5.67 1.35 5.40
N GLN A 109 -5.98 1.49 4.10
CA GLN A 109 -5.80 0.40 3.14
C GLN A 109 -4.33 0.05 2.92
N LYS A 110 -3.47 1.06 2.78
CA LYS A 110 -2.02 0.89 2.55
C LYS A 110 -1.35 0.16 3.70
N PHE A 111 -1.72 0.46 4.93
CA PHE A 111 -1.10 -0.08 6.14
C PHE A 111 -1.96 -1.14 6.85
N ASP A 112 -2.98 -1.70 6.19
CA ASP A 112 -3.91 -2.66 6.78
C ASP A 112 -3.20 -3.87 7.41
N ALA A 113 -2.09 -4.32 6.80
CA ALA A 113 -1.24 -5.40 7.31
C ALA A 113 -0.62 -5.11 8.70
N HIS A 114 -0.64 -3.85 9.15
CA HIS A 114 -0.10 -3.40 10.44
C HIS A 114 -1.19 -2.89 11.39
N ALA A 115 -2.46 -3.00 11.02
CA ALA A 115 -3.59 -2.53 11.83
C ALA A 115 -3.73 -3.34 13.13
N LEU A 116 -3.81 -2.63 14.25
CA LEU A 116 -4.10 -3.18 15.59
C LEU A 116 -5.58 -3.03 15.96
N GLY A 117 -6.36 -2.34 15.12
CA GLY A 117 -7.77 -2.02 15.32
C GLY A 117 -8.02 -0.57 15.75
N ASN A 118 -9.25 -0.08 15.53
CA ASN A 118 -9.70 1.26 15.94
C ASN A 118 -8.75 2.40 15.56
N GLU A 119 -8.28 2.40 14.30
CA GLU A 119 -7.38 3.41 13.70
C GLU A 119 -5.92 3.40 14.23
N TRP A 120 -5.54 2.37 15.00
CA TRP A 120 -4.17 2.20 15.50
C TRP A 120 -3.38 1.18 14.68
N PHE A 121 -2.10 1.46 14.49
CA PHE A 121 -1.17 0.68 13.69
C PHE A 121 0.12 0.43 14.46
N THR A 122 0.72 -0.72 14.20
CA THR A 122 2.09 -1.00 14.65
C THR A 122 3.03 -0.07 13.92
N ARG A 123 3.92 0.61 14.65
CA ARG A 123 4.96 1.43 14.02
C ARG A 123 5.94 0.54 13.28
N CYS A 124 5.98 0.67 11.97
CA CYS A 124 6.82 -0.11 11.06
C CYS A 124 7.61 0.81 10.12
N PRO A 125 8.64 0.30 9.44
CA PRO A 125 9.47 1.10 8.53
C PRO A 125 8.68 1.83 7.44
N GLU A 126 7.57 1.26 6.96
CA GLU A 126 6.74 1.86 5.91
C GLU A 126 5.99 3.11 6.41
N ILE A 127 5.42 3.06 7.62
CA ILE A 127 4.76 4.20 8.25
C ILE A 127 5.78 5.29 8.58
N GLU A 128 6.95 4.92 9.10
CA GLU A 128 8.02 5.88 9.40
C GLU A 128 8.55 6.57 8.14
N ALA A 129 8.71 5.83 7.04
CA ALA A 129 9.10 6.40 5.75
C ALA A 129 8.07 7.41 5.25
N GLU A 130 6.77 7.11 5.41
CA GLU A 130 5.69 8.03 5.03
C GLU A 130 5.66 9.30 5.89
N ILE A 131 5.83 9.16 7.21
CA ILE A 131 5.96 10.29 8.13
C ILE A 131 7.15 11.18 7.72
N ALA A 132 8.30 10.58 7.42
CA ALA A 132 9.48 11.31 6.97
C ALA A 132 9.24 12.01 5.62
N ARG A 133 8.58 11.36 4.67
CA ARG A 133 8.20 11.96 3.37
C ARG A 133 7.33 13.21 3.58
N LEU A 134 6.31 13.11 4.42
CA LEU A 134 5.38 14.20 4.70
C LEU A 134 6.09 15.39 5.38
N ASN A 135 7.03 15.12 6.29
CA ASN A 135 7.79 16.18 6.96
C ASN A 135 8.88 16.79 6.05
N GLY A 136 9.44 16.01 5.12
CA GLY A 136 10.44 16.49 4.16
C GLY A 136 9.88 17.19 2.93
N GLY A 137 8.59 17.01 2.62
CA GLY A 137 7.90 17.67 1.50
C GLY A 137 7.25 19.01 1.86
N ALA A 138 7.28 19.41 3.14
CA ALA A 138 6.83 20.71 3.62
C ALA A 138 8.02 21.70 3.67
N ALA A 139 8.49 22.14 2.50
CA ALA A 139 9.44 23.23 2.35
C ALA A 139 8.86 24.33 1.45
#